data_AF-A0A2G6HFB4-F1
#
_entry.id   AF-A0A2G6HFB4-F1
#
_cell.length_a   1.000
_cell.length_b   1.000
_cell.length_c   1.000
_cell.angle_alpha   90.00
_cell.angle_beta   90.00
_cell.angle_gamma   90.00
#
_symmetry.space_group_name_H-M   'P 1'
#
loop_
_entity.id
_entity.type
_entity.pdbx_description
1 polymer ?
#
loop_
_entity_poly.entity_id
_entity_poly.type
_entity_poly.pdbx_seq_one_letter_code
_entity_poly.pdbx_strand_id
1 'polypeptide(L)'
;MVDIDISPQDWGRQSSGLRSTAAQVEQIATATSGTLPGNPFGSCFTPVFSGSYQELVGQLNTFNASLGQLLDSTAQTLDNSAASFIELEDNISQNFMSLLSKLGNGGQ
;
A
#
# COMPACT_ATOMS: atom_id res chain seq x y z
N MET A 1 -14.29 10.79 23.00
CA MET A 1 -13.73 9.46 22.71
C MET A 1 -13.96 9.24 21.23
N VAL A 2 -12.90 9.24 20.43
CA VAL A 2 -13.02 8.95 18.99
C VAL A 2 -13.42 7.49 18.92
N ASP A 3 -14.60 7.23 18.36
CA ASP A 3 -15.04 5.87 18.05
C ASP A 3 -14.06 5.36 16.99
N ILE A 4 -13.19 4.44 17.38
CA ILE A 4 -12.27 3.82 16.43
C ILE A 4 -13.13 2.79 15.71
N ASP A 5 -13.58 3.15 14.51
CA ASP A 5 -14.33 2.27 13.64
C ASP A 5 -13.38 1.15 13.15
N ILE A 6 -13.35 0.02 13.88
CA ILE A 6 -12.48 -1.12 13.58
C ILE A 6 -13.19 -2.02 12.58
N SER A 7 -12.79 -1.91 11.32
CA SER A 7 -13.32 -2.70 10.21
C SER A 7 -12.17 -3.32 9.41
N PRO A 8 -11.86 -4.62 9.60
CA PRO A 8 -10.86 -5.33 8.81
C PRO A 8 -11.13 -5.27 7.29
N GLN A 9 -12.40 -5.15 6.91
CA GLN A 9 -12.82 -4.98 5.51
C GLN A 9 -12.38 -3.63 4.94
N ASP A 10 -12.51 -2.55 5.72
CA ASP A 10 -12.04 -1.22 5.32
C ASP A 10 -10.51 -1.17 5.26
N TRP A 11 -9.82 -1.89 6.13
CA TRP A 11 -8.35 -2.01 6.08
C TRP A 11 -7.89 -2.73 4.82
N GLY A 12 -8.57 -3.81 4.40
CA GLY A 12 -8.31 -4.48 3.12
C GLY A 12 -8.60 -3.60 1.90
N ARG A 13 -9.63 -2.75 1.98
CA ARG A 13 -9.91 -1.75 0.94
C ARG A 13 -8.80 -0.70 0.86
N GLN A 14 -8.30 -0.24 2.01
CA GLN A 14 -7.19 0.71 2.09
C GLN A 14 -5.88 0.10 1.56
N SER A 15 -5.56 -1.15 1.92
CA SER A 15 -4.36 -1.84 1.41
C SER A 15 -4.40 -2.01 -0.11
N SER A 16 -5.55 -2.37 -0.68
CA SER A 16 -5.76 -2.42 -2.13
C SER A 16 -5.55 -1.04 -2.80
N GLY A 17 -6.06 0.03 -2.18
CA GLY A 17 -5.86 1.40 -2.64
C GLY A 17 -4.39 1.84 -2.63
N LEU A 18 -3.63 1.45 -1.59
CA LEU A 18 -2.19 1.70 -1.50
C LEU A 18 -1.42 0.99 -2.62
N ARG A 19 -1.74 -0.27 -2.91
CA ARG A 19 -1.13 -1.02 -4.03
C ARG A 19 -1.46 -0.41 -5.39
N SER A 20 -2.70 0.02 -5.60
CA SER A 20 -3.07 0.75 -6.82
C SER A 20 -2.29 2.05 -6.97
N THR A 21 -2.09 2.79 -5.88
CA THR A 21 -1.29 4.01 -5.88
C THR A 21 0.18 3.71 -6.20
N ALA A 22 0.74 2.64 -5.61
CA ALA A 22 2.11 2.20 -5.92
C ALA A 22 2.29 1.91 -7.41
N ALA A 23 1.35 1.21 -8.04
CA ALA A 23 1.37 0.93 -9.47
C ALA A 23 1.28 2.21 -10.33
N GLN A 24 0.49 3.21 -9.91
CA GLN A 24 0.41 4.50 -10.62
C GLN A 24 1.72 5.29 -10.52
N VAL A 25 2.39 5.28 -9.36
CA VAL A 25 3.68 5.93 -9.16
C VAL A 25 4.75 5.33 -10.10
N GLU A 26 4.74 4.01 -10.28
CA GLU A 26 5.62 3.31 -11.21
C GLU A 26 5.35 3.69 -12.68
N GLN A 27 4.07 3.87 -13.04
CA GLN A 27 3.68 4.33 -14.38
C GLN A 27 4.14 5.77 -14.67
N ILE A 28 4.10 6.67 -13.68
CA ILE A 28 4.57 8.06 -13.83
C ILE A 28 6.09 8.09 -14.12
N ALA A 29 6.87 7.27 -13.42
CA ALA A 29 8.31 7.12 -13.68
C ALA A 29 8.57 6.68 -15.13
N THR A 30 7.80 5.70 -15.60
CA THR A 30 7.90 5.17 -16.96
C THR A 30 7.52 6.22 -18.01
N ALA A 31 6.44 6.97 -17.80
CA ALA A 31 5.99 8.01 -18.70
C ALA A 31 6.98 9.19 -18.80
N THR A 32 7.63 9.54 -17.69
CA THR A 32 8.60 10.64 -17.65
C THR A 32 9.81 10.33 -18.53
N SER A 33 10.30 9.09 -18.52
CA SER A 33 11.43 8.63 -19.33
C SER A 33 11.22 8.82 -20.85
N GLY A 34 9.97 8.93 -21.31
CA GLY A 34 9.59 9.08 -22.72
C GLY A 34 9.35 10.52 -23.20
N THR A 35 9.61 11.56 -22.39
CA THR A 35 9.23 12.96 -22.74
C THR A 35 10.31 13.76 -23.50
N LEU A 36 11.53 13.25 -23.66
CA LEU A 36 12.59 13.91 -24.44
C LEU A 36 12.63 13.68 -25.97
N PRO A 37 12.08 12.60 -26.57
CA PRO A 37 12.21 12.38 -28.00
C PRO A 37 11.17 13.21 -28.77
N GLY A 38 11.38 14.52 -28.91
CA GLY A 38 10.52 15.39 -29.73
C GLY A 38 11.06 16.79 -29.96
N ASN A 39 10.94 17.32 -31.18
CA ASN A 39 11.33 18.69 -31.54
C ASN A 39 10.46 19.72 -30.77
N PRO A 40 11.01 20.79 -30.14
CA PRO A 40 12.41 21.24 -30.17
C PRO A 40 13.32 20.69 -29.08
N PHE A 41 12.78 20.03 -28.05
CA PHE A 41 13.56 19.60 -26.88
C PHE A 41 14.48 18.41 -27.14
N GLY A 42 14.14 17.53 -28.07
CA GLY A 42 14.87 16.33 -28.51
C GLY A 42 15.85 16.57 -29.67
N SER A 43 15.86 17.76 -30.28
CA SER A 43 16.68 18.06 -31.46
C SER A 43 17.54 19.31 -31.29
N CYS A 44 17.02 20.37 -30.65
CA CYS A 44 17.70 21.66 -30.53
C CYS A 44 18.27 21.92 -29.12
N PHE A 45 17.58 21.46 -28.07
CA PHE A 45 17.95 21.77 -26.68
C PHE A 45 18.52 20.58 -25.89
N THR A 46 18.39 19.35 -26.39
CA THR A 46 18.88 18.12 -25.74
C THR A 46 20.36 18.16 -25.39
N PRO A 47 21.27 18.67 -26.24
CA PRO A 47 22.70 18.70 -25.87
C PRO A 47 22.99 19.55 -24.63
N VAL A 48 22.16 20.57 -24.35
CA VAL A 48 22.35 21.50 -23.23
C VAL A 48 21.70 20.97 -21.94
N PHE A 49 20.57 20.27 -22.05
CA PHE A 49 19.78 19.84 -20.89
C PHE A 49 19.73 18.33 -20.66
N SER A 50 20.25 17.50 -21.58
CA SER A 50 20.14 16.03 -21.49
C SER A 50 20.80 15.46 -20.26
N GLY A 51 21.99 15.93 -19.88
CA GLY A 51 22.69 15.46 -18.68
C GLY A 51 21.86 15.72 -17.42
N SER A 52 21.48 16.98 -17.18
CA SER A 52 20.65 17.35 -16.02
C SER A 52 19.27 16.69 -16.04
N TYR A 53 18.68 16.48 -17.21
CA TYR A 53 17.42 15.77 -17.33
C TYR A 53 17.57 14.27 -17.02
N GLN A 54 18.62 13.60 -17.52
CA GLN A 54 18.88 12.20 -17.21
C GLN A 54 19.15 12.00 -15.72
N GLU A 55 19.88 12.91 -15.07
CA GLU A 55 20.05 12.92 -13.62
C GLU A 55 18.72 13.08 -12.89
N LEU A 56 17.87 14.02 -13.32
CA LEU A 56 16.54 14.23 -12.74
C LEU A 56 15.65 12.99 -12.90
N VAL A 57 15.65 12.36 -14.08
CA VAL A 57 14.90 11.11 -14.32
C VAL A 57 15.44 9.98 -13.45
N GLY A 58 16.75 9.86 -13.29
CA GLY A 58 17.36 8.88 -12.39
C GLY A 58 16.93 9.07 -10.93
N GLN A 59 16.92 10.32 -10.46
CA GLN A 59 16.45 10.68 -9.11
C GLN A 59 14.95 10.40 -8.95
N LEU A 60 14.13 10.77 -9.94
CA LEU A 60 12.69 10.53 -9.94
C LEU A 60 12.38 9.03 -9.92
N ASN A 61 13.08 8.23 -10.72
CA ASN A 61 12.92 6.77 -10.75
C ASN A 61 13.29 6.15 -9.40
N THR A 62 14.38 6.60 -8.79
CA THR A 62 14.81 6.14 -7.46
C THR A 62 13.76 6.47 -6.40
N PHE A 63 13.28 7.71 -6.38
CA PHE A 63 12.25 8.16 -5.45
C PHE A 63 10.94 7.37 -5.63
N ASN A 64 10.48 7.21 -6.87
CA ASN A 64 9.24 6.49 -7.18
C ASN A 64 9.35 5.01 -6.79
N ALA A 65 10.50 4.37 -7.01
CA ALA A 65 10.72 2.99 -6.57
C ALA A 65 10.65 2.87 -5.04
N SER A 66 11.32 3.77 -4.29
CA SER A 66 11.24 3.78 -2.83
C SER A 66 9.82 4.06 -2.31
N LEU A 67 9.09 4.99 -2.94
CA LEU A 67 7.70 5.28 -2.58
C LEU A 67 6.79 4.09 -2.86
N GLY A 68 6.93 3.43 -4.01
CA GLY A 68 6.18 2.22 -4.35
C GLY A 68 6.39 1.09 -3.33
N GLN A 69 7.65 0.84 -2.95
CA GLN A 69 8.00 -0.14 -1.93
C GLN A 69 7.40 0.19 -0.56
N LEU A 70 7.44 1.46 -0.15
CA LEU A 70 6.85 1.91 1.12
C LEU A 70 5.33 1.70 1.13
N LEU A 71 4.65 2.04 0.04
CA LEU A 71 3.21 1.86 -0.10
C LEU A 71 2.82 0.37 -0.06
N ASP A 72 3.57 -0.50 -0.74
CA ASP A 72 3.32 -1.94 -0.72
C ASP A 72 3.59 -2.56 0.66
N SER A 73 4.69 -2.16 1.32
CA SER A 73 4.99 -2.58 2.70
C SER A 73 3.90 -2.14 3.69
N THR A 74 3.34 -0.95 3.50
CA THR A 74 2.24 -0.44 4.32
C THR A 74 0.96 -1.24 4.07
N ALA A 75 0.65 -1.54 2.81
CA ALA A 75 -0.47 -2.39 2.44
C ALA A 75 -0.36 -3.79 3.07
N GLN A 76 0.84 -4.41 3.02
CA GLN A 76 1.08 -5.71 3.64
C GLN A 76 0.90 -5.69 5.16
N THR A 77 1.34 -4.61 5.82
CA THR A 77 1.19 -4.45 7.27
C THR A 77 -0.29 -4.33 7.65
N LEU A 78 -1.09 -3.60 6.86
CA LEU A 78 -2.53 -3.50 7.04
C LEU A 78 -3.23 -4.85 6.86
N ASP A 79 -2.88 -5.62 5.83
CA ASP A 79 -3.44 -6.96 5.60
C ASP A 79 -3.13 -7.91 6.75
N ASN A 80 -1.88 -7.90 7.24
CA ASN A 80 -1.48 -8.71 8.39
C ASN A 80 -2.25 -8.31 9.65
N SER A 81 -2.45 -7.01 9.87
CA SER A 81 -3.20 -6.50 11.02
C SER A 81 -4.68 -6.91 10.97
N ALA A 82 -5.29 -6.86 9.78
CA ALA A 82 -6.65 -7.32 9.55
C ALA A 82 -6.79 -8.83 9.83
N ALA A 83 -5.86 -9.65 9.33
CA ALA A 83 -5.84 -11.08 9.56
C ALA A 83 -5.71 -11.43 11.05
N SER A 84 -4.77 -10.79 11.76
CA SER A 84 -4.59 -10.99 13.20
C SER A 84 -5.82 -10.56 14.01
N PHE A 85 -6.52 -9.50 13.60
CA PHE A 85 -7.74 -9.08 14.26
C PHE A 85 -8.86 -10.12 14.12
N ILE A 86 -9.06 -10.63 12.90
CA ILE A 86 -10.08 -11.67 12.64
C ILE A 86 -9.79 -12.94 13.44
N GLU A 87 -8.52 -13.37 13.50
CA GLU A 87 -8.10 -14.52 14.28
C GLU A 87 -8.34 -14.31 15.79
N LEU A 88 -8.06 -13.11 16.30
CA LEU A 88 -8.33 -12.77 17.69
C LEU A 88 -9.84 -12.81 18.00
N GLU A 89 -10.67 -12.28 17.10
CA GLU A 89 -12.12 -12.26 17.26
C GLU A 89 -12.71 -13.68 17.29
N ASP A 90 -12.27 -14.56 16.38
CA ASP A 90 -12.69 -15.96 16.36
C ASP A 90 -12.27 -16.70 17.64
N ASN A 91 -11.03 -16.50 18.10
CA ASN A 91 -10.55 -17.08 19.37
C ASN A 91 -11.39 -16.62 20.57
N ILE A 92 -11.73 -15.33 20.63
CA ILE A 92 -12.60 -14.78 21.69
C ILE A 92 -13.99 -15.44 21.63
N SER A 93 -14.57 -15.54 20.44
CA SER A 93 -15.89 -16.14 20.22
C SER A 93 -15.91 -17.61 20.65
N GLN A 94 -14.93 -18.41 20.23
CA GLN A 94 -14.81 -19.81 20.60
C GLN A 94 -14.63 -20.00 22.11
N ASN A 95 -13.77 -19.19 22.75
CA ASN A 95 -13.56 -19.24 24.19
C ASN A 95 -14.84 -18.88 24.95
N PHE A 96 -15.59 -17.89 24.48
CA PHE A 96 -16.86 -17.49 25.07
C PHE A 96 -17.92 -18.61 24.95
N MET A 97 -18.05 -19.25 23.77
CA MET A 97 -18.94 -20.40 23.59
C MET A 97 -18.54 -21.59 24.48
N SER A 98 -17.24 -21.85 24.61
CA SER A 98 -16.71 -22.89 25.51
C SER A 98 -17.08 -22.62 26.97
N LEU A 99 -16.94 -21.38 27.44
CA LEU A 99 -17.35 -20.98 28.79
C LEU A 99 -18.85 -21.16 29.01
N LEU A 100 -19.68 -20.72 28.06
CA LEU A 100 -21.14 -20.90 28.13
C LEU A 100 -21.53 -22.38 28.23
N SER A 101 -20.89 -23.24 27.43
CA SER A 101 -21.16 -24.68 27.47
C SER A 101 -20.81 -25.32 28.82
N LYS A 102 -19.69 -24.90 29.43
CA LYS A 102 -19.25 -25.38 30.75
C LYS A 102 -20.16 -24.90 31.88
N LEU A 103 -20.64 -23.66 31.80
CA LEU A 103 -21.59 -23.11 32.78
C LEU A 103 -22.98 -23.73 32.64
N GLY A 104 -23.45 -23.98 31.41
CA GLY A 104 -24.73 -24.64 31.14
C GLY A 104 -24.78 -26.10 31.60
N ASN A 105 -23.65 -26.83 31.53
CA ASN A 105 -23.55 -28.21 32.00
C ASN A 105 -23.23 -28.34 33.50
N GLY A 106 -22.90 -27.25 34.19
CA GLY A 106 -22.59 -27.25 35.64
C GLY A 106 -23.79 -27.02 36.55
N GLY A 107 -25.01 -26.93 35.98
CA GLY A 107 -26.25 -26.62 36.71
C GLY A 107 -27.22 -27.81 36.90
N GLN A 108 -26.79 -29.05 36.64
CA GLN A 108 -27.55 -30.27 36.97
C GLN A 108 -26.87 -31.07 38.08
#